data_AF-A0A8T0PP26-F1
#
_entry.id   AF-A0A8T0PP26-F1
#
_cell.length_a   1.000
_cell.length_b   1.000
_cell.length_c   1.000
_cell.angle_alpha   90.00
_cell.angle_beta   90.00
_cell.angle_gamma   90.00
#
_symmetry.space_group_name_H-M   'P 1'
#
loop_
_entity.id
_entity.type
_entity.pdbx_description
1 polymer ?
#
loop_
_entity_poly.entity_id
_entity_poly.type
_entity_poly.pdbx_seq_one_letter_code
_entity_poly.pdbx_strand_id
1 'polypeptide(L)' 'MMMKRHKMEKDLGIGTEVGYSKNAETAKRSPALAAMNRKFGMIHGLSSLANILSFGSLAMHSWYLSSKLDL' A
#
# COMPACT_ATOMS: atom_id res chain seq x y z
N MET A 1 -11.27 0.16 -0.64
CA MET A 1 -10.84 -1.14 -0.06
C MET A 1 -10.93 -1.12 1.46
N MET A 2 -10.44 -0.06 2.12
CA MET A 2 -10.53 0.12 3.58
C MET A 2 -11.95 0.04 4.16
N MET A 3 -12.95 0.68 3.55
CA MET A 3 -14.34 0.58 4.06
C MET A 3 -14.90 -0.85 4.02
N LYS A 4 -14.55 -1.64 3.00
CA LYS A 4 -14.92 -3.06 2.91
C LYS A 4 -14.19 -3.89 3.95
N ARG A 5 -12.90 -3.60 4.17
CA ARG A 5 -12.09 -4.22 5.22
C ARG A 5 -12.69 -3.95 6.61
N HIS A 6 -13.00 -2.69 6.90
CA HIS A 6 -13.54 -2.27 8.19
C HIS A 6 -14.90 -2.89 8.49
N LYS A 7 -15.80 -2.95 7.48
CA LYS A 7 -17.07 -3.67 7.61
C LYS A 7 -16.83 -5.15 7.95
N MET A 8 -15.89 -5.80 7.26
CA MET A 8 -15.58 -7.21 7.47
C MET A 8 -14.91 -7.49 8.82
N GLU A 9 -14.04 -6.59 9.28
CA GLU A 9 -13.45 -6.63 10.63
C GLU A 9 -14.55 -6.51 11.69
N LYS A 10 -15.49 -5.57 11.52
CA LYS A 10 -16.65 -5.42 12.40
C LYS A 10 -17.57 -6.66 12.41
N ASP A 11 -17.87 -7.22 11.23
CA ASP A 11 -18.73 -8.41 11.10
C ASP A 11 -18.08 -9.65 11.74
N LEU A 12 -16.75 -9.74 11.73
CA LEU A 12 -15.98 -10.80 12.37
C LEU A 12 -15.68 -10.55 13.87
N GLY A 13 -16.12 -9.41 14.42
CA GLY A 13 -15.83 -9.03 15.80
C GLY A 13 -14.35 -8.70 16.08
N ILE A 14 -13.60 -8.34 15.03
CA ILE A 14 -12.16 -8.04 15.04
C ILE A 14 -11.99 -6.51 15.10
N GLY A 15 -11.01 -6.01 15.86
CA GLY A 15 -10.63 -4.59 15.84
C GLY A 15 -11.12 -3.72 17.00
N THR A 16 -11.86 -4.26 17.97
CA THR A 16 -12.27 -3.56 19.20
C THR A 16 -11.35 -3.82 20.39
N GLU A 17 -10.44 -4.79 20.27
CA GLU A 17 -9.53 -5.20 21.33
C GLU A 17 -8.24 -4.37 21.35
N VAL A 18 -7.85 -3.92 22.55
CA VAL A 18 -6.60 -3.21 22.81
C VAL A 18 -5.45 -4.22 22.76
N GLY A 19 -4.68 -4.19 21.67
CA GLY A 19 -3.58 -5.10 21.41
C GLY A 19 -3.60 -5.60 19.98
N TYR A 20 -2.68 -5.09 19.16
CA TYR A 20 -2.59 -5.38 17.70
C TYR A 20 -2.39 -6.88 17.38
N SER A 21 -1.96 -7.69 18.36
CA SER A 21 -1.53 -9.09 18.19
C SER A 21 -2.67 -10.09 17.96
N LYS A 22 -3.78 -10.00 18.71
CA LYS A 22 -4.93 -10.91 18.53
C LYS A 22 -5.67 -10.69 17.20
N ASN A 23 -5.76 -9.43 16.77
CA ASN A 23 -6.28 -9.07 15.47
C ASN A 23 -5.41 -9.63 14.33
N ALA A 24 -4.09 -9.68 14.50
CA ALA A 24 -3.17 -10.17 13.47
C ALA A 24 -3.29 -11.68 13.24
N GLU A 25 -3.45 -12.50 14.29
CA GLU A 25 -3.70 -13.94 14.14
C GLU A 25 -5.07 -14.23 13.53
N THR A 26 -6.11 -13.53 13.99
CA THR A 26 -7.48 -13.73 13.49
C THR A 26 -7.62 -13.26 12.04
N ALA A 27 -6.98 -12.15 11.67
CA ALA A 27 -6.92 -11.68 10.28
C ALA A 27 -6.13 -12.63 9.36
N LYS A 28 -5.12 -13.35 9.87
CA LYS A 28 -4.41 -14.39 9.13
C LYS A 28 -5.27 -15.65 8.91
N ARG A 29 -6.16 -15.97 9.85
CA ARG A 29 -7.08 -17.11 9.73
C ARG A 29 -8.25 -16.85 8.77
N SER A 30 -8.64 -15.58 8.56
CA SER A 30 -9.70 -15.23 7.62
C SER A 30 -9.18 -15.19 6.17
N PRO A 31 -9.60 -16.13 5.28
CA PRO A 31 -9.14 -16.15 3.90
C PRO A 31 -9.56 -14.90 3.12
N ALA A 32 -10.70 -14.29 3.47
CA ALA A 32 -11.19 -13.06 2.84
C ALA A 32 -10.34 -11.83 3.21
N LEU A 33 -9.93 -11.68 4.47
CA LEU A 33 -9.02 -10.61 4.88
C LEU A 33 -7.63 -10.82 4.29
N ALA A 34 -7.12 -12.06 4.28
CA ALA A 34 -5.83 -12.39 3.68
C ALA A 34 -5.77 -12.03 2.19
N ALA A 35 -6.81 -12.40 1.42
CA ALA A 35 -6.93 -12.04 0.01
C ALA A 35 -6.98 -10.51 -0.20
N MET A 36 -7.71 -9.79 0.66
CA MET A 36 -7.79 -8.34 0.59
C MET A 36 -6.45 -7.67 0.91
N ASN A 37 -5.73 -8.15 1.93
CA ASN A 37 -4.44 -7.61 2.33
C ASN A 37 -3.38 -7.85 1.26
N ARG A 38 -3.41 -9.03 0.60
CA ARG A 38 -2.56 -9.32 -0.56
C ARG A 38 -2.86 -8.37 -1.72
N LYS A 39 -4.13 -8.15 -2.06
CA LYS A 39 -4.51 -7.23 -3.15
C LYS A 39 -4.08 -5.80 -2.84
N PHE A 40 -4.24 -5.35 -1.59
CA PHE A 40 -3.75 -4.06 -1.14
C PHE A 40 -2.23 -3.95 -1.28
N GLY A 41 -1.49 -4.93 -0.76
CA GLY A 41 -0.02 -4.95 -0.82
C GLY A 41 0.52 -4.92 -2.24
N MET A 42 -0.10 -5.65 -3.18
CA MET A 42 0.26 -5.62 -4.59
C MET A 42 0.06 -4.24 -5.21
N ILE A 43 -1.12 -3.62 -5.01
CA ILE A 43 -1.42 -2.30 -5.56
C ILE A 43 -0.51 -1.22 -4.95
N HIS A 44 -0.31 -1.26 -3.63
CA HIS A 44 0.56 -0.33 -2.93
C HIS A 44 2.02 -0.47 -3.39
N GLY A 45 2.53 -1.69 -3.51
CA GLY A 45 3.88 -1.94 -4.01
C GLY A 45 4.09 -1.42 -5.43
N LEU A 46 3.15 -1.69 -6.35
CA LEU A 46 3.20 -1.18 -7.71
C LEU A 46 3.14 0.35 -7.75
N SER A 47 2.27 0.97 -6.96
CA SER A 47 2.15 2.44 -6.89
C SER A 47 3.41 3.09 -6.34
N SER A 48 4.02 2.53 -5.29
CA SER A 48 5.28 3.05 -4.72
C SER A 48 6.44 2.90 -5.71
N LEU A 49 6.51 1.77 -6.43
CA LEU A 49 7.53 1.57 -7.46
C LEU A 49 7.37 2.57 -8.62
N ALA A 50 6.13 2.79 -9.07
CA ALA A 50 5.83 3.78 -10.11
C ALA A 50 6.29 5.18 -9.69
N ASN A 51 6.03 5.59 -8.44
CA ASN A 51 6.51 6.88 -7.93
C ASN A 51 8.05 7.01 -7.96
N ILE A 52 8.77 5.97 -7.53
CA ILE A 52 10.25 5.98 -7.56
C ILE A 52 10.76 6.12 -9.00
N LEU A 53 10.17 5.37 -9.93
CA LEU A 53 10.54 5.45 -11.36
C LEU A 53 10.21 6.82 -11.96
N SER A 54 9.04 7.38 -11.66
CA SER A 54 8.64 8.71 -12.11
C SER A 54 9.57 9.78 -11.57
N PHE A 55 9.92 9.73 -10.28
CA PHE A 55 10.84 10.68 -9.67
C PHE A 55 12.26 10.55 -10.24
N GLY A 56 12.76 9.31 -10.39
CA GLY A 56 14.05 9.06 -11.01
C GLY A 56 14.12 9.54 -12.46
N SER A 57 13.08 9.28 -13.25
CA SER A 57 12.96 9.77 -14.62
C SER A 57 12.94 11.30 -14.68
N LEU A 58 12.16 11.94 -13.80
CA LEU A 58 12.11 13.39 -13.70
C LEU A 58 13.50 13.96 -13.36
N ALA A 59 14.19 13.41 -12.36
CA ALA A 59 15.52 13.86 -11.98
C ALA A 59 16.54 13.73 -13.13
N MET A 60 16.55 12.58 -13.83
CA MET A 60 17.39 12.37 -15.01
C MET A 60 17.07 13.37 -16.13
N HIS A 61 15.78 13.62 -16.38
CA HIS A 61 15.35 14.54 -17.43
C HIS A 61 15.69 15.99 -17.10
N SER A 62 15.49 16.41 -15.85
CA SER A 62 15.89 17.73 -15.36
C SER A 62 17.40 17.92 -15.45
N TRP A 63 18.19 16.90 -15.09
CA TRP A 63 19.65 16.92 -15.25
C TRP A 63 20.05 17.09 -16.72
N TYR A 64 19.44 16.30 -17.60
CA TYR A 64 19.68 16.40 -19.03
C TYR A 64 19.38 17.81 -19.57
N LEU A 65 18.21 18.36 -19.26
CA LEU A 65 17.84 19.72 -19.67
C LEU A 65 18.82 20.76 -19.12
N SER A 66 19.18 20.66 -17.84
CA SER A 66 20.15 21.57 -17.22
C SER A 66 21.51 21.54 -17.93
N SER A 67 21.94 20.39 -18.44
CA SER A 67 23.20 20.26 -19.20
C SER A 67 23.15 20.82 -20.62
N LYS A 68 21.94 21.13 -21.11
CA LYS A 68 21.69 21.66 -22.47
C LYS A 68 21.33 23.14 -22.48
N LEU A 69 21.03 23.71 -21.33
CA LEU A 69 20.84 25.16 -21.18
C LEU A 69 22.23 25.81 -21.21
N ASP A 70 22.49 26.62 -22.24
CA ASP A 70 23.57 27.61 -22.20
C ASP A 70 23.05 28.79 -21.37
N LEU A 71 23.68 29.04 -20.22
CA LEU A 71 23.35 30.13 -19.31
C LEU A 71 24.42 31.22 -19.38
#